data_AF-A0A100Y630-F1
#
_entry.id   AF-A0A100Y630-F1
#
_cell.length_a   1.000
_cell.length_b   1.000
_cell.length_c   1.000
_cell.angle_alpha   90.00
_cell.angle_beta   90.00
_cell.angle_gamma   90.00
#
_symmetry.space_group_name_H-M   'P 1'
#
loop_
_entity.id
_entity.type
_entity.pdbx_description
1 polymer ?
#
loop_
_entity_poly.entity_id
_entity_poly.type
_entity_poly.pdbx_seq_one_letter_code
_entity_poly.pdbx_strand_id
1 'polypeptide(L)'
;MIIVYTPESGEPEHYDVRSLRVSEASIASRTADMKWGELRAGLENEDLEAMRSIVWVIKKRSTPSLRYGEFDPGVEEMVVRLDRDEVTRWVETSAQIAAAEPDLTAETLAQILNHIPPTALDREHADEQVARAVAEFEEGRPKGAVAESSPDESLTPTSSESEPSTSGSSPTS
;
A
#
# COMPACT_ATOMS: atom_id res chain seq x y z
N MET A 1 -4.31 -4.55 -12.22
CA MET A 1 -3.37 -5.38 -11.46
C MET A 1 -2.43 -5.97 -12.46
N ILE A 2 -1.15 -5.72 -12.25
CA ILE A 2 -0.08 -6.20 -13.09
C ILE A 2 0.71 -7.23 -12.29
N ILE A 3 0.92 -8.42 -12.84
CA ILE A 3 1.85 -9.38 -12.26
C ILE A 3 3.22 -9.07 -12.86
N VAL A 4 4.19 -8.78 -12.00
CA VAL A 4 5.59 -8.60 -12.38
C VAL A 4 6.30 -9.92 -12.11
N TYR A 5 6.83 -10.54 -13.17
CA TYR A 5 7.64 -11.75 -13.09
C TYR A 5 9.09 -11.40 -13.39
N THR A 6 9.99 -11.59 -12.43
CA THR A 6 11.42 -11.33 -12.55
C THR A 6 12.17 -12.66 -12.44
N PRO A 7 12.54 -13.30 -13.57
CA PRO A 7 13.37 -14.51 -13.52
C PRO A 7 14.73 -14.22 -12.88
N GLU A 8 15.33 -15.20 -12.19
CA GLU A 8 16.65 -15.09 -11.52
C GLU A 8 17.74 -14.43 -12.39
N SER A 9 17.71 -14.65 -13.71
CA SER A 9 18.69 -14.12 -14.66
C SER A 9 18.08 -13.26 -15.78
N GLY A 10 16.88 -12.72 -15.57
CA GLY A 10 16.10 -12.03 -16.61
C GLY A 10 15.72 -10.59 -16.25
N GLU A 11 15.28 -9.85 -17.27
CA GLU A 11 14.61 -8.57 -17.07
C GLU A 11 13.19 -8.80 -16.53
N PRO A 12 12.66 -7.89 -15.69
CA PRO A 12 11.28 -7.95 -15.23
C PRO A 12 10.28 -7.96 -16.40
N GLU A 13 9.37 -8.92 -16.39
CA GLU A 13 8.31 -9.09 -17.36
C GLU A 13 6.96 -8.66 -16.74
N HIS A 14 6.20 -7.81 -17.42
CA HIS A 14 4.95 -7.26 -16.91
C HIS A 14 3.73 -7.88 -17.59
N TYR A 15 2.81 -8.41 -16.79
CA TYR A 15 1.62 -9.11 -17.25
C TYR A 15 0.34 -8.44 -16.75
N ASP A 16 -0.39 -7.79 -17.66
CA ASP A 16 -1.68 -7.21 -17.35
C ASP A 16 -2.78 -8.28 -17.31
N VAL A 17 -3.33 -8.51 -16.13
CA VAL A 17 -4.43 -9.46 -15.89
C VAL A 17 -5.70 -9.06 -16.63
N ARG A 18 -5.94 -7.76 -16.85
CA ARG A 18 -7.10 -7.24 -17.58
C ARG A 18 -7.06 -7.60 -19.06
N SER A 19 -5.87 -7.95 -19.58
CA SER A 19 -5.69 -8.38 -20.97
C SER A 19 -6.13 -9.84 -21.21
N LEU A 20 -6.50 -10.58 -20.17
CA LEU A 20 -6.96 -11.97 -20.29
C LEU A 20 -8.27 -12.06 -21.09
N ARG A 21 -8.30 -13.02 -22.01
CA ARG A 21 -9.51 -13.43 -22.72
C ARG A 21 -10.32 -14.40 -21.85
N VAL A 22 -11.62 -14.50 -22.11
CA VAL A 22 -12.50 -15.45 -21.39
C VAL A 22 -11.99 -16.90 -21.48
N SER A 23 -11.50 -17.31 -22.64
CA SER A 23 -10.92 -18.66 -22.82
C SER A 23 -9.65 -18.86 -22.01
N GLU A 24 -8.84 -17.83 -21.84
CA GLU A 24 -7.61 -17.87 -21.07
C GLU A 24 -7.90 -17.92 -19.57
N ALA A 25 -8.84 -17.11 -19.09
CA ALA A 25 -9.34 -17.18 -17.72
C ALA A 25 -9.90 -18.57 -17.38
N SER A 26 -10.64 -19.18 -18.31
CA SER A 26 -11.16 -20.56 -18.15
C SER A 26 -10.06 -21.62 -18.11
N ILE A 27 -8.98 -21.43 -18.88
CA ILE A 27 -7.82 -22.33 -18.85
C ILE A 27 -7.09 -22.18 -17.51
N ALA A 28 -6.79 -20.95 -17.08
CA ALA A 28 -6.13 -20.69 -15.79
C ALA A 28 -6.92 -21.28 -14.63
N SER A 29 -8.25 -21.07 -14.61
CA SER A 29 -9.16 -21.61 -13.58
C SER A 29 -9.07 -23.14 -13.48
N ARG A 30 -9.10 -23.84 -14.62
CA ARG A 30 -8.99 -25.31 -14.64
C ARG A 30 -7.61 -25.82 -14.27
N THR A 31 -6.56 -25.07 -14.62
CA THR A 31 -5.18 -25.45 -14.32
C THR A 31 -4.88 -25.33 -12.82
N ALA A 32 -5.34 -24.25 -12.19
CA ALA A 32 -5.17 -24.00 -10.75
C ALA A 32 -6.19 -24.75 -9.86
N ASP A 33 -7.20 -25.41 -10.47
CA ASP A 33 -8.37 -25.97 -9.77
C ASP A 33 -9.11 -24.94 -8.90
N MET A 34 -9.22 -23.70 -9.41
CA MET A 34 -9.85 -22.56 -8.74
C MET A 34 -10.93 -21.96 -9.63
N LYS A 35 -11.99 -21.41 -9.02
CA LYS A 35 -12.95 -20.57 -9.75
C LYS A 35 -12.30 -19.24 -10.11
N TRP A 36 -12.78 -18.60 -11.17
CA TRP A 36 -12.28 -17.28 -11.58
C TRP A 36 -12.32 -16.23 -10.45
N GLY A 37 -13.37 -16.23 -9.63
CA GLY A 37 -13.46 -15.32 -8.48
C GLY A 37 -12.36 -15.57 -7.44
N GLU A 38 -11.99 -16.84 -7.23
CA GLU A 38 -10.92 -17.23 -6.30
C GLU A 38 -9.55 -16.87 -6.87
N LEU A 39 -9.31 -17.07 -8.18
CA LEU A 39 -8.09 -16.58 -8.84
C LEU A 39 -7.92 -15.07 -8.68
N ARG A 40 -8.99 -14.29 -8.92
CA ARG A 40 -8.95 -12.84 -8.79
C ARG A 40 -8.65 -12.41 -7.36
N ALA A 41 -9.29 -13.03 -6.37
CA ALA A 41 -9.01 -12.77 -4.96
C ALA A 41 -7.60 -13.22 -4.57
N GLY A 42 -7.09 -14.30 -5.17
CA GLY A 42 -5.72 -14.77 -5.00
C GLY A 42 -4.69 -13.72 -5.40
N LEU A 43 -4.92 -12.99 -6.50
CA LEU A 43 -4.04 -11.90 -6.92
C LEU A 43 -3.92 -10.77 -5.89
N GLU A 44 -5.02 -10.44 -5.19
CA GLU A 44 -5.00 -9.42 -4.14
C GLU A 44 -4.17 -9.85 -2.92
N ASN A 45 -4.02 -11.16 -2.72
CA ASN A 45 -3.27 -11.77 -1.61
C ASN A 45 -1.93 -12.37 -2.05
N GLU A 46 -1.47 -12.08 -3.28
CA GLU A 46 -0.25 -12.65 -3.87
C GLU A 46 -0.20 -14.19 -3.81
N ASP A 47 -1.34 -14.85 -4.03
CA ASP A 47 -1.41 -16.31 -4.13
C ASP A 47 -0.57 -16.80 -5.32
N LEU A 48 0.45 -17.62 -5.02
CA LEU A 48 1.43 -18.07 -6.00
C LEU A 48 0.80 -18.89 -7.13
N GLU A 49 -0.20 -19.73 -6.83
CA GLU A 49 -0.86 -20.58 -7.83
C GLU A 49 -1.75 -19.74 -8.75
N ALA A 50 -2.44 -18.75 -8.18
CA ALA A 50 -3.22 -17.79 -8.95
C ALA A 50 -2.33 -16.96 -9.89
N MET A 51 -1.22 -16.42 -9.39
CA MET A 51 -0.27 -15.67 -10.21
C MET A 51 0.36 -16.55 -11.30
N ARG A 52 0.85 -17.74 -10.92
CA ARG A 52 1.51 -18.68 -11.82
C ARG A 52 0.59 -19.11 -12.95
N SER A 53 -0.63 -19.52 -12.64
CA SER A 53 -1.60 -19.99 -13.64
C SER A 53 -1.96 -18.90 -14.65
N ILE A 54 -2.12 -17.64 -14.19
CA ILE A 54 -2.42 -16.51 -15.06
C ILE A 54 -1.23 -16.17 -15.97
N VAL A 55 -0.03 -16.00 -15.40
CA VAL A 55 1.17 -15.67 -16.18
C VAL A 55 1.47 -16.76 -17.19
N TRP A 56 1.37 -18.03 -16.81
CA TRP A 56 1.56 -19.16 -17.72
C TRP A 56 0.63 -19.07 -18.93
N VAL A 57 -0.68 -18.84 -18.72
CA VAL A 57 -1.62 -18.74 -19.84
C VAL A 57 -1.26 -17.57 -20.77
N ILE A 58 -0.84 -16.42 -20.22
CA ILE A 58 -0.42 -15.28 -21.05
C ILE A 58 0.87 -15.61 -21.82
N LYS A 59 1.88 -16.23 -21.18
CA LYS A 59 3.13 -16.67 -21.85
C LYS A 59 2.87 -17.65 -22.99
N LYS A 60 1.81 -18.45 -22.94
CA LYS A 60 1.44 -19.34 -24.06
C LYS A 60 1.08 -18.62 -25.35
N ARG A 61 0.82 -17.31 -25.32
CA ARG A 61 0.62 -16.51 -26.55
C ARG A 61 1.88 -16.46 -27.40
N SER A 62 3.05 -16.31 -26.78
CA SER A 62 4.36 -16.28 -27.45
C SER A 62 5.04 -17.64 -27.48
N THR A 63 4.75 -18.52 -26.51
CA THR A 63 5.31 -19.88 -26.44
C THR A 63 4.22 -20.93 -26.29
N PRO A 64 3.49 -21.29 -27.37
CA PRO A 64 2.33 -22.19 -27.28
C PRO A 64 2.64 -23.60 -26.76
N SER A 65 3.88 -24.06 -26.91
CA SER A 65 4.36 -25.36 -26.43
C SER A 65 4.67 -25.40 -24.93
N LEU A 66 4.70 -24.25 -24.24
CA LEU A 66 5.03 -24.16 -22.81
C LEU A 66 4.04 -24.97 -21.97
N ARG A 67 4.56 -25.96 -21.25
CA ARG A 67 3.76 -26.78 -20.32
C ARG A 67 3.67 -26.07 -18.97
N TYR A 68 2.60 -26.37 -18.22
CA TYR A 68 2.39 -25.71 -16.93
C TYR A 68 3.52 -26.02 -15.93
N GLY A 69 3.90 -27.29 -15.81
CA GLY A 69 5.00 -27.71 -14.94
C GLY A 69 6.39 -27.27 -15.40
N GLU A 70 6.54 -26.72 -16.61
CA GLU A 70 7.80 -26.11 -17.08
C GLU A 70 7.90 -24.63 -16.67
N PHE A 71 6.77 -23.98 -16.36
CA PHE A 71 6.73 -22.63 -15.83
C PHE A 71 6.61 -22.70 -14.31
N ASP A 72 7.74 -22.70 -13.62
CA ASP A 72 7.85 -22.86 -12.17
C ASP A 72 8.68 -21.71 -11.58
N PRO A 73 8.10 -20.49 -11.51
CA PRO A 73 8.80 -19.34 -10.96
C PRO A 73 9.10 -19.53 -9.47
N GLY A 74 10.21 -18.96 -9.01
CA GLY A 74 10.54 -18.88 -7.59
C GLY A 74 9.52 -18.07 -6.80
N VAL A 75 9.44 -18.32 -5.50
CA VAL A 75 8.47 -17.67 -4.59
C VAL A 75 8.60 -16.14 -4.60
N GLU A 76 9.82 -15.63 -4.76
CA GLU A 76 10.11 -14.19 -4.80
C GLU A 76 10.19 -13.62 -6.22
N GLU A 77 10.01 -14.46 -7.25
CA GLU A 77 10.10 -14.04 -8.65
C GLU A 77 8.80 -13.43 -9.17
N MET A 78 7.70 -13.51 -8.43
CA MET A 78 6.41 -12.93 -8.82
C MET A 78 5.84 -12.04 -7.74
N VAL A 79 5.40 -10.85 -8.13
CA VAL A 79 4.72 -9.90 -7.26
C VAL A 79 3.56 -9.24 -8.00
N VAL A 80 2.53 -8.82 -7.27
CA VAL A 80 1.45 -8.01 -7.85
C VAL A 80 1.73 -6.53 -7.62
N ARG A 81 1.49 -5.74 -8.67
CA ARG A 81 1.63 -4.29 -8.62
C ARG A 81 0.35 -3.61 -9.10
N LEU A 82 0.03 -2.50 -8.44
CA LEU A 82 -1.08 -1.63 -8.82
C LEU A 82 -0.70 -0.85 -10.07
N ASP A 83 -1.59 -0.81 -11.06
CA ASP A 83 -1.46 0.13 -12.18
C ASP A 83 -1.93 1.53 -11.79
N ARG A 84 -1.66 2.51 -12.67
CA ARG A 84 -2.00 3.92 -12.42
C ARG A 84 -3.48 4.13 -12.09
N ASP A 85 -4.39 3.43 -12.78
CA ASP A 85 -5.83 3.56 -12.54
C ASP A 85 -6.25 2.99 -11.19
N GLU A 86 -5.64 1.88 -10.78
CA GLU A 86 -5.83 1.29 -9.46
C GLU A 86 -5.32 2.20 -8.36
N VAL A 87 -4.12 2.74 -8.50
CA VAL A 87 -3.54 3.70 -7.56
C VAL A 87 -4.49 4.90 -7.39
N THR A 88 -4.89 5.53 -8.49
CA THR A 88 -5.80 6.68 -8.47
C THR A 88 -7.10 6.34 -7.74
N ARG A 89 -7.76 5.23 -8.11
CA ARG A 89 -9.02 4.80 -7.48
C ARG A 89 -8.86 4.54 -6.00
N TRP A 90 -7.76 3.90 -5.59
CA TRP A 90 -7.51 3.54 -4.20
C TRP A 90 -7.27 4.79 -3.33
N VAL A 91 -6.47 5.72 -3.84
CA VAL A 91 -6.20 7.01 -3.19
C VAL A 91 -7.48 7.85 -3.08
N GLU A 92 -8.24 8.00 -4.18
CA GLU A 92 -9.50 8.76 -4.19
C GLU A 92 -10.54 8.17 -3.22
N THR A 93 -10.70 6.84 -3.21
CA THR A 93 -11.63 6.17 -2.31
C THR A 93 -11.23 6.38 -0.85
N SER A 94 -9.93 6.27 -0.54
CA SER A 94 -9.40 6.47 0.81
C SER A 94 -9.60 7.92 1.28
N ALA A 95 -9.36 8.90 0.39
CA ALA A 95 -9.61 10.31 0.67
C ALA A 95 -11.09 10.62 0.90
N GLN A 96 -11.99 10.00 0.13
CA GLN A 96 -13.45 10.14 0.32
C GLN A 96 -13.92 9.57 1.66
N ILE A 97 -13.43 8.38 2.04
CA ILE A 97 -13.71 7.78 3.35
C ILE A 97 -13.19 8.70 4.45
N ALA A 98 -11.95 9.18 4.33
CA ALA A 98 -11.35 10.10 5.29
C ALA A 98 -12.14 11.41 5.42
N ALA A 99 -12.67 11.96 4.32
CA ALA A 99 -13.48 13.18 4.35
C ALA A 99 -14.82 13.00 5.08
N ALA A 100 -15.32 11.77 5.19
CA ALA A 100 -16.51 11.44 5.97
C ALA A 100 -16.21 11.25 7.47
N GLU A 101 -14.94 11.10 7.85
CA GLU A 101 -14.50 10.85 9.23
C GLU A 101 -14.01 12.16 9.90
N PRO A 102 -14.77 12.76 10.83
CA PRO A 102 -14.48 14.10 11.35
C PRO A 102 -13.16 14.19 12.12
N ASP A 103 -12.73 13.09 12.75
CA ASP A 103 -11.54 13.03 13.60
C ASP A 103 -10.24 12.75 12.83
N LEU A 104 -10.33 12.39 11.55
CA LEU A 104 -9.17 11.98 10.76
C LEU A 104 -8.35 13.21 10.33
N THR A 105 -7.03 13.17 10.53
CA THR A 105 -6.12 14.28 10.18
C THR A 105 -5.39 14.03 8.85
N ALA A 106 -4.88 15.08 8.21
CA ALA A 106 -4.06 14.92 7.00
C ALA A 106 -2.85 14.01 7.23
N GLU A 107 -2.26 14.04 8.44
CA GLU A 107 -1.19 13.14 8.85
C GLU A 107 -1.67 11.67 8.93
N THR A 108 -2.83 11.41 9.51
CA THR A 108 -3.42 10.06 9.55
C THR A 108 -3.72 9.55 8.14
N LEU A 109 -4.25 10.41 7.25
CA LEU A 109 -4.46 10.05 5.85
C LEU A 109 -3.14 9.70 5.16
N ALA A 110 -2.09 10.51 5.34
CA ALA A 110 -0.76 10.22 4.79
C ALA A 110 -0.21 8.87 5.30
N GLN A 111 -0.39 8.56 6.59
CA GLN A 111 0.01 7.26 7.16
C GLN A 111 -0.77 6.09 6.54
N ILE A 112 -2.09 6.25 6.36
CA ILE A 112 -2.93 5.23 5.69
C ILE A 112 -2.44 5.01 4.26
N LEU A 113 -2.16 6.08 3.50
CA LEU A 113 -1.78 6.00 2.09
C LEU A 113 -0.31 5.58 1.86
N ASN A 114 0.54 5.60 2.89
CA ASN A 114 1.99 5.36 2.76
C ASN A 114 2.38 3.97 2.20
N HIS A 115 1.49 2.98 2.25
CA HIS A 115 1.75 1.66 1.67
C HIS A 115 1.48 1.58 0.15
N ILE A 116 0.91 2.61 -0.47
CA ILE A 116 0.57 2.59 -1.90
C ILE A 116 1.80 2.76 -2.80
N PRO A 117 2.69 3.75 -2.62
CA PRO A 117 3.87 3.88 -3.46
C PRO A 117 4.75 2.63 -3.61
N PRO A 118 5.04 1.84 -2.55
CA PRO A 118 5.83 0.61 -2.71
C PRO A 118 5.10 -0.54 -3.41
N THR A 119 3.77 -0.49 -3.53
CA THR A 119 2.95 -1.51 -4.21
C THR A 119 2.56 -1.11 -5.64
N ALA A 120 2.83 0.13 -6.04
CA ALA A 120 2.55 0.63 -7.37
C ALA A 120 3.61 0.18 -8.39
N LEU A 121 3.18 -0.09 -9.62
CA LEU A 121 4.08 -0.30 -10.75
C LEU A 121 4.79 1.01 -11.12
N ASP A 122 4.05 2.11 -11.06
CA ASP A 122 4.56 3.46 -11.25
C ASP A 122 4.57 4.20 -9.92
N ARG A 123 5.74 4.18 -9.28
CA ARG A 123 5.94 4.78 -7.96
C ARG A 123 5.82 6.29 -7.99
N GLU A 124 6.32 6.95 -9.03
CA GLU A 124 6.27 8.42 -9.15
C GLU A 124 4.82 8.89 -9.24
N HIS A 125 4.01 8.25 -10.09
CA HIS A 125 2.57 8.52 -10.15
C HIS A 125 1.90 8.29 -8.79
N ALA A 126 2.25 7.22 -8.08
CA ALA A 126 1.67 6.95 -6.76
C ALA A 126 2.04 8.01 -5.72
N ASP A 127 3.31 8.42 -5.66
CA ASP A 127 3.76 9.49 -4.77
C ASP A 127 3.02 10.82 -5.08
N GLU A 128 2.87 11.17 -6.36
CA GLU A 128 2.09 12.35 -6.78
C GLU A 128 0.62 12.28 -6.36
N GLN A 129 -0.03 11.13 -6.56
CA GLN A 129 -1.43 10.94 -6.17
C GLN A 129 -1.63 11.07 -4.67
N VAL A 130 -0.76 10.47 -3.86
CA VAL A 130 -0.81 10.54 -2.40
C VAL A 130 -0.59 11.98 -1.92
N ALA A 131 0.44 12.66 -2.44
CA ALA A 131 0.73 14.05 -2.08
C ALA A 131 -0.46 14.97 -2.41
N ARG A 132 -1.06 14.81 -3.60
CA ARG A 132 -2.24 15.56 -4.02
C ARG A 132 -3.42 15.33 -3.07
N ALA A 133 -3.75 14.08 -2.77
CA ALA A 133 -4.88 13.75 -1.91
C ALA A 133 -4.74 14.29 -0.48
N VAL A 134 -3.52 14.24 0.08
CA VAL A 134 -3.24 14.80 1.42
C VAL A 134 -3.38 16.33 1.41
N ALA A 135 -2.86 17.01 0.38
CA ALA A 135 -2.98 18.46 0.25
C ALA A 135 -4.44 18.90 0.11
N GLU A 136 -5.21 18.24 -0.77
CA GLU A 136 -6.64 18.52 -0.97
C GLU A 136 -7.46 18.30 0.31
N PHE A 137 -7.13 17.25 1.08
CA PHE A 137 -7.77 16.96 2.36
C PHE A 137 -7.48 18.05 3.41
N GLU A 138 -6.25 18.55 3.47
CA GLU A 138 -5.86 19.62 4.38
C GLU A 138 -6.54 20.95 4.03
N GLU A 139 -6.60 21.30 2.74
CA GLU A 139 -7.24 22.52 2.25
C GLU A 139 -8.76 22.53 2.45
N GLY A 140 -9.42 21.38 2.32
CA GLY A 140 -10.86 21.22 2.49
C GLY A 140 -11.35 21.30 3.95
N ARG A 141 -10.45 21.24 4.93
CA ARG A 141 -10.81 21.28 6.36
C ARG A 141 -11.03 22.74 6.80
N PRO A 142 -12.11 23.06 7.54
CA PRO A 142 -12.27 24.40 8.11
C PRO A 142 -11.07 24.70 9.03
N LYS A 143 -10.27 25.71 8.65
CA LYS A 143 -9.18 26.26 9.49
C LYS A 143 -9.78 26.90 10.74
N GLY A 144 -10.07 26.08 11.75
CA GLY A 144 -10.88 26.51 12.88
C GLY A 144 -10.81 25.60 14.09
N ALA A 145 -9.60 25.24 14.51
CA ALA A 145 -9.28 24.89 15.90
C ALA A 145 -7.78 25.08 16.12
N VAL A 146 -7.27 26.29 15.83
CA VAL A 146 -6.12 26.76 16.60
C VAL A 146 -6.66 26.84 18.02
N ALA A 147 -6.19 25.95 18.89
CA ALA A 147 -6.37 26.12 20.32
C ALA A 147 -5.91 27.54 20.64
N GLU A 148 -6.86 28.43 20.90
CA GLU A 148 -6.60 29.72 21.54
C GLU A 148 -5.78 29.38 22.78
N SER A 149 -4.49 29.63 22.68
CA SER A 149 -3.62 29.73 23.84
C SER A 149 -4.15 30.97 24.57
N SER A 150 -5.09 30.77 25.49
CA SER A 150 -5.61 31.85 26.30
C SER A 150 -4.42 32.52 27.01
N PRO A 151 -4.32 33.85 26.98
CA PRO A 151 -3.36 34.57 27.80
C PRO A 151 -3.89 34.54 29.23
N ASP A 152 -3.13 33.94 30.15
CA ASP A 152 -3.36 34.18 31.58
C ASP A 152 -2.10 34.79 32.20
N GLU A 153 -2.38 35.82 32.98
CA GLU A 153 -1.45 36.77 33.57
C GLU A 153 -0.76 36.18 34.81
N SER A 154 0.40 36.76 35.14
CA SER A 154 0.95 36.87 36.50
C SER A 154 1.39 35.54 37.18
N LEU A 155 2.63 35.37 37.65
CA LEU A 155 3.30 36.16 38.68
C LEU A 155 4.83 35.89 38.65
N THR A 156 5.58 36.90 39.07
CA THR A 156 7.03 36.92 39.39
C THR A 156 7.56 35.72 40.17
N PRO A 157 8.86 35.41 40.04
CA PRO A 157 9.64 34.98 41.19
C PRO A 157 10.87 35.86 41.45
N THR A 158 10.90 36.37 42.68
CA THR A 158 12.04 36.94 43.40
C THR A 158 13.19 35.93 43.46
N SER A 159 14.41 36.40 43.18
CA SER A 159 15.65 35.69 43.49
C SER A 159 15.78 35.42 45.00
N SER A 160 16.10 34.19 45.39
CA SER A 160 16.91 33.92 46.58
C SER A 160 17.62 32.58 46.46
N GLU A 161 18.89 32.66 46.84
CA GLU A 161 19.98 31.72 46.75
C GLU A 161 19.91 30.59 47.80
N SER A 162 20.79 29.60 47.60
CA SER A 162 21.41 28.69 48.60
C SER A 162 21.03 27.20 48.54
N GLU A 163 22.01 26.40 48.11
CA GLU A 163 22.21 24.95 48.38
C GLU A 163 22.54 24.73 49.89
N PRO A 164 22.93 23.52 50.39
CA PRO A 164 22.87 22.14 49.86
C PRO A 164 22.27 21.12 50.89
N SER A 165 22.23 19.84 50.48
CA SER A 165 22.75 18.69 51.26
C SER A 165 21.78 17.59 51.77
N THR A 166 22.26 16.36 51.54
CA THR A 166 22.10 15.08 52.27
C THR A 166 20.99 14.05 51.92
N SER A 167 21.49 12.94 51.36
CA SER A 167 21.38 11.54 51.83
C SER A 167 20.02 10.83 51.99
N GLY A 168 19.97 9.59 51.48
CA GLY A 168 19.23 8.52 52.17
C GLY A 168 18.71 7.36 51.32
N SER A 169 19.60 6.43 50.97
CA SER A 169 19.47 4.96 50.84
C SER A 169 18.16 4.22 50.46
N SER A 170 18.37 3.21 49.61
CA SER A 170 17.57 2.00 49.35
C SER A 170 17.10 1.23 50.60
N PRO A 171 16.12 0.30 50.49
CA PRO A 171 16.49 -1.10 50.25
C PRO A 171 15.52 -1.95 49.41
N THR A 172 16.08 -3.05 48.91
CA THR A 172 15.48 -4.24 48.30
C THR A 172 14.63 -5.07 49.28
N SER A 173 13.60 -5.75 48.75
CA SER A 173 13.27 -7.16 49.04
C SER A 173 12.46 -7.72 47.88
#